data_AF-A0A9P5SEK0-F1
#
_entry.id   AF-A0A9P5SEK0-F1
#
_cell.length_a   1.000
_cell.length_b   1.000
_cell.length_c   1.000
_cell.angle_alpha   90.00
_cell.angle_beta   90.00
_cell.angle_gamma   90.00
#
_symmetry.space_group_name_H-M   'P 1'
#
loop_
_entity.id
_entity.type
_entity.pdbx_description
1 polymer ?
#
loop_
_entity_poly.entity_id
_entity_poly.type
_entity_poly.pdbx_seq_one_letter_code
_entity_poly.pdbx_strand_id
1 'polypeptide(L)'
;MSTQFSLDALPYVDKQIDEPGARSIVDKMIAAEMKKMPKPRDPASLFPDIELFKDNELMQQELDRVRRGKPMEQLDLTRYQLHAPTSTDSTSTSAPSIDANGSPLSVQPSASEELPEGRAQWTQALENANAQLEHQNQRVLNLELVQKFGNNAWNIHNYQLEYDLSRLRKQVDDKRAQVMELNKLRKRDQLDVAESLHRLETKWGELISSTIQVEMASATMEQELEQLKQYEIKLCKELSVPLPGTEQQ
;
A
#
# COMPACT_ATOMS: atom_id res chain seq x y z
N MET A 1 -9.89 -30.64 7.24
CA MET A 1 -10.37 -30.77 5.85
C MET A 1 -10.80 -29.39 5.40
N SER A 2 -10.03 -28.73 4.54
CA SER A 2 -10.40 -27.43 4.00
C SER A 2 -11.60 -27.64 3.09
N THR A 3 -12.79 -27.23 3.54
CA THR A 3 -13.97 -27.11 2.68
C THR A 3 -13.63 -26.10 1.60
N GLN A 4 -13.23 -26.57 0.42
CA GLN A 4 -13.07 -25.74 -0.76
C GLN A 4 -14.46 -25.27 -1.16
N PHE A 5 -14.85 -24.10 -0.67
CA PHE A 5 -15.97 -23.36 -1.21
C PHE A 5 -15.58 -22.93 -2.63
N SER A 6 -16.14 -23.59 -3.63
CA SER A 6 -16.00 -23.20 -5.03
C SER A 6 -16.87 -21.97 -5.27
N LEU A 7 -16.31 -20.80 -4.95
CA LEU A 7 -16.89 -19.52 -5.34
C LEU A 7 -16.60 -19.31 -6.82
N ASP A 8 -17.64 -19.40 -7.65
CA ASP A 8 -17.54 -19.14 -9.09
C ASP A 8 -18.11 -17.75 -9.42
N ALA A 9 -17.33 -16.96 -10.15
CA ALA A 9 -17.70 -15.65 -10.65
C ALA A 9 -16.86 -15.39 -11.91
N LEU A 10 -17.47 -14.85 -12.96
CA LEU A 10 -16.83 -14.70 -14.27
C LEU A 10 -16.61 -13.20 -14.62
N PRO A 11 -15.64 -12.49 -14.01
CA PRO A 11 -15.40 -11.06 -14.26
C PRO A 11 -15.28 -10.63 -15.73
N TYR A 12 -14.80 -11.48 -16.64
CA TYR A 12 -14.67 -11.15 -18.06
C TYR A 12 -15.99 -11.30 -18.85
N VAL A 13 -16.97 -12.01 -18.28
CA VAL A 13 -18.26 -12.35 -18.90
C VAL A 13 -19.37 -11.51 -18.27
N ASP A 14 -19.39 -11.40 -16.93
CA ASP A 14 -20.40 -10.74 -16.11
C ASP A 14 -20.26 -9.21 -16.09
N LYS A 15 -20.42 -8.56 -17.25
CA LYS A 15 -20.27 -7.10 -17.40
C LYS A 15 -21.38 -6.28 -16.74
N GLN A 16 -22.47 -6.91 -16.32
CA GLN A 16 -23.62 -6.25 -15.68
C GLN A 16 -23.25 -5.60 -14.33
N ILE A 17 -22.19 -6.09 -13.67
CA ILE A 17 -21.68 -5.50 -12.42
C ILE A 17 -21.08 -4.10 -12.64
N ASP A 18 -20.61 -3.80 -13.85
CA ASP A 18 -20.05 -2.50 -14.20
C ASP A 18 -21.12 -1.46 -14.57
N GLU A 19 -22.41 -1.84 -14.60
CA GLU A 19 -23.50 -0.90 -14.79
C GLU A 19 -23.61 0.09 -13.60
N PRO A 20 -23.84 1.39 -13.88
CA PRO A 20 -23.89 2.40 -12.84
C PRO A 20 -25.05 2.12 -11.88
N GLY A 21 -24.75 1.89 -10.61
CA GLY A 21 -25.73 1.64 -9.54
C GLY A 21 -25.78 0.19 -9.05
N ALA A 22 -25.38 -0.79 -9.87
CA ALA A 22 -25.37 -2.21 -9.47
C ALA A 22 -24.53 -2.45 -8.21
N ARG A 23 -23.31 -1.90 -8.19
CA ARG A 23 -22.41 -1.97 -7.02
C ARG A 23 -23.03 -1.37 -5.76
N SER A 24 -23.72 -0.22 -5.87
CA SER A 24 -24.37 0.42 -4.72
C SER A 24 -25.48 -0.44 -4.11
N ILE A 25 -26.23 -1.15 -4.95
CA ILE A 25 -27.29 -2.06 -4.51
C ILE A 25 -26.65 -3.26 -3.78
N VAL A 26 -25.61 -3.85 -4.34
CA VAL A 26 -24.86 -4.96 -3.73
C VAL A 26 -24.24 -4.54 -2.40
N ASP A 27 -23.59 -3.38 -2.33
CA ASP A 27 -22.99 -2.84 -1.10
C ASP A 27 -24.04 -2.64 0.01
N LYS A 28 -25.24 -2.16 -0.33
CA LYS A 28 -26.36 -2.04 0.63
C LYS A 28 -26.79 -3.40 1.17
N MET A 29 -26.88 -4.42 0.31
CA MET A 29 -27.22 -5.78 0.72
C MET A 29 -26.14 -6.39 1.61
N ILE A 30 -24.85 -6.20 1.26
CA ILE A 30 -23.72 -6.62 2.08
C ILE A 30 -23.78 -5.93 3.45
N ALA A 31 -23.99 -4.62 3.49
CA ALA A 31 -24.07 -3.86 4.75
C ALA A 31 -25.23 -4.31 5.64
N ALA A 32 -26.40 -4.61 5.04
CA ALA A 32 -27.54 -5.15 5.77
C ALA A 32 -27.23 -6.52 6.39
N GLU A 33 -26.48 -7.36 5.69
CA GLU A 33 -26.09 -8.68 6.17
C GLU A 33 -24.96 -8.61 7.22
N MET A 34 -23.97 -7.73 7.01
CA MET A 34 -22.92 -7.42 7.99
C MET A 34 -23.49 -6.90 9.31
N LYS A 35 -24.65 -6.22 9.30
CA LYS A 35 -25.33 -5.78 10.52
C LYS A 35 -25.90 -6.95 11.34
N LYS A 36 -26.30 -8.05 10.68
CA LYS A 36 -26.82 -9.25 11.34
C LYS A 36 -25.71 -10.17 11.83
N MET A 37 -24.57 -10.16 11.13
CA MET A 37 -23.43 -10.99 11.47
C MET A 37 -22.62 -10.40 12.65
N PRO A 38 -21.95 -11.25 13.44
CA PRO A 38 -20.98 -10.76 14.42
C PRO A 38 -19.88 -9.97 13.69
N LYS A 39 -19.29 -8.98 14.38
CA LYS A 39 -18.24 -8.14 13.77
C LYS A 39 -17.14 -9.03 13.16
N PRO A 40 -16.72 -8.76 11.91
CA PRO A 40 -15.63 -9.48 11.28
C PRO A 40 -14.38 -9.42 12.15
N ARG A 41 -13.56 -10.48 12.09
CA ARG A 41 -12.24 -10.48 12.72
C ARG A 41 -11.43 -9.30 12.17
N ASP A 42 -10.79 -8.54 13.06
CA ASP A 42 -9.96 -7.41 12.65
C ASP A 42 -8.89 -7.89 11.66
N PRO A 43 -8.78 -7.29 10.47
CA PRO A 43 -7.80 -7.72 9.46
C PRO A 43 -6.36 -7.55 9.96
N ALA A 44 -6.12 -6.63 10.89
CA ALA A 44 -4.83 -6.45 11.56
C ALA A 44 -4.44 -7.68 12.41
N SER A 45 -5.40 -8.44 12.94
CA SER A 45 -5.14 -9.68 13.69
C SER A 45 -4.62 -10.82 12.80
N LEU A 46 -4.71 -10.70 11.48
CA LEU A 46 -4.17 -11.69 10.54
C LEU A 46 -2.64 -11.64 10.46
N PHE A 47 -2.05 -10.50 10.81
CA PHE A 47 -0.61 -10.29 10.76
C PHE A 47 -0.07 -10.22 12.18
N PRO A 48 1.04 -10.91 12.49
CA PRO A 48 1.70 -10.73 13.77
C PRO A 48 2.27 -9.31 13.85
N ASP A 49 2.21 -8.70 15.04
CA ASP A 49 2.88 -7.42 15.27
C ASP A 49 4.39 -7.58 15.09
N ILE A 50 4.95 -6.84 14.15
CA ILE A 50 6.38 -6.82 13.89
C ILE A 50 6.99 -5.75 14.79
N GLU A 51 7.76 -6.16 15.80
CA GLU A 51 8.56 -5.21 16.56
C GLU A 51 9.77 -4.82 15.71
N LEU A 52 9.79 -3.57 15.25
CA LEU A 52 10.90 -3.02 14.47
C LEU A 52 12.11 -2.80 15.37
N PHE A 53 13.30 -3.10 14.84
CA PHE A 53 14.60 -2.81 15.46
C PHE A 53 14.87 -3.52 16.80
N LYS A 54 14.36 -4.74 17.00
CA LYS A 54 14.65 -5.56 18.21
C LYS A 54 16.14 -5.60 18.59
N ASP A 55 17.00 -5.68 17.57
CA ASP A 55 18.45 -5.84 17.75
C ASP A 55 19.19 -4.52 18.02
N ASN A 56 18.55 -3.36 17.82
CA ASN A 56 19.21 -2.06 17.92
C ASN A 56 18.45 -1.11 18.86
N GLU A 57 18.97 -1.00 20.08
CA GLU A 57 18.41 -0.18 21.15
C GLU A 57 18.33 1.32 20.77
N LEU A 58 19.35 1.86 20.10
CA LEU A 58 19.34 3.28 19.68
C LEU A 58 18.21 3.56 18.68
N MET A 59 17.96 2.63 17.76
CA MET A 59 16.88 2.76 16.80
C MET A 59 15.49 2.61 17.44
N GLN A 60 15.35 1.78 18.48
CA GLN A 60 14.12 1.72 19.26
C GLN A 60 13.85 3.04 19.99
N GLN A 61 14.87 3.62 20.62
CA GLN A 61 14.76 4.92 21.30
C GLN A 61 14.35 6.02 20.31
N GLU A 62 14.91 6.03 19.11
CA GLU A 62 14.52 6.95 18.04
C GLU A 62 13.08 6.70 17.54
N LEU A 63 12.69 5.44 17.38
CA LEU A 63 11.32 5.09 17.02
C LEU A 63 10.33 5.57 18.08
N ASP A 64 10.65 5.41 19.36
CA ASP A 64 9.85 5.91 20.47
C ASP A 64 9.82 7.43 20.55
N ARG A 65 10.95 8.11 20.26
CA ARG A 65 11.00 9.57 20.13
C ARG A 65 10.05 10.06 19.04
N VAL A 66 10.09 9.44 17.86
CA VAL A 66 9.23 9.75 16.72
C VAL A 66 7.76 9.44 17.03
N ARG A 67 7.47 8.29 17.65
CA ARG A 67 6.12 7.95 18.13
C ARG A 67 5.55 8.99 19.09
N ARG A 68 6.41 9.61 19.90
CA ARG A 68 6.06 10.71 20.83
C ARG A 68 6.05 12.08 20.14
N GLY A 69 6.34 12.17 18.84
CA GLY A 69 6.33 13.41 18.07
C GLY A 69 7.40 14.43 18.47
N LYS A 70 8.44 14.03 19.21
CA LYS A 70 9.52 14.95 19.59
C LYS A 70 10.43 15.19 18.38
N PRO A 71 10.77 16.45 18.02
CA PRO A 71 11.73 16.74 16.96
C PRO A 71 13.13 16.21 17.32
N MET A 72 13.98 16.04 16.31
CA MET A 72 15.37 15.58 16.51
C MET A 72 16.17 16.69 17.20
N GLU A 73 17.06 16.33 18.12
CA GLU A 73 18.00 17.27 18.72
C GLU A 73 18.93 17.81 17.62
N GLN A 74 19.10 19.14 17.57
CA GLN A 74 20.02 19.73 16.61
C GLN A 74 21.45 19.39 17.03
N LEU A 75 22.30 19.09 16.05
CA LEU A 75 23.72 18.87 16.28
C LEU A 75 24.33 20.16 16.86
N ASP A 76 24.94 20.03 18.03
CA ASP A 76 25.62 21.14 18.67
C ASP A 76 26.94 21.43 17.95
N LEU A 77 26.96 22.51 17.17
CA LEU A 77 28.13 22.99 16.46
C LEU A 77 29.01 23.91 17.32
N THR A 78 28.59 24.26 18.55
CA THR A 78 29.32 25.21 19.41
C THR A 78 30.68 24.67 19.84
N ARG A 79 30.84 23.34 19.94
CA ARG A 79 32.10 22.68 20.27
C ARG A 79 33.25 23.02 19.31
N TYR A 80 32.94 23.34 18.04
CA TYR A 80 33.92 23.68 17.02
C TYR A 80 34.05 25.20 16.79
N GLN A 81 33.35 26.02 17.58
CA GLN A 81 33.48 27.46 17.51
C GLN A 81 34.66 27.89 18.39
N LEU A 82 35.55 28.71 17.83
CA LEU A 82 36.67 29.30 18.57
C LEU A 82 36.14 30.52 19.33
N HIS A 83 35.82 30.35 20.62
CA HIS A 83 35.53 31.49 21.49
C HIS A 83 36.84 32.08 22.00
N ALA A 84 37.01 33.39 21.85
CA ALA A 84 38.12 34.09 22.48
C ALA A 84 37.96 34.00 24.01
N PRO A 85 39.05 33.81 24.77
CA PRO A 85 38.99 33.87 26.23
C PRO A 85 38.45 35.24 26.62
N THR A 86 37.32 35.27 27.32
CA THR A 86 36.70 36.50 27.81
C THR A 86 37.59 37.07 28.91
N SER A 87 38.59 37.86 28.54
CA SER A 87 39.16 38.85 29.45
C SER A 87 38.01 39.82 29.74
N THR A 88 37.50 39.80 30.95
CA THR A 88 36.59 40.85 31.42
C THR A 88 37.37 42.16 31.48
N ASP A 89 37.39 42.87 30.35
CA ASP A 89 37.43 44.33 30.26
C ASP A 89 36.75 44.73 28.95
N SER A 90 35.42 44.61 28.95
CA SER A 90 34.61 45.43 28.07
C SER A 90 34.29 46.73 28.81
N THR A 91 35.18 47.72 28.71
CA THR A 91 34.83 49.11 29.00
C THR A 91 35.63 50.02 28.07
N SER A 92 34.92 50.53 27.06
CA SER A 92 35.05 51.86 26.43
C SER A 92 36.44 52.46 26.14
N THR A 93 36.63 52.83 24.86
CA THR A 93 37.27 54.08 24.42
C THR A 93 38.74 54.30 24.77
N SER A 94 39.64 54.20 23.79
CA SER A 94 40.51 55.32 23.38
C SER A 94 41.47 54.90 22.26
N ALA A 95 41.68 55.84 21.34
CA ALA A 95 42.62 55.81 20.23
C ALA A 95 44.05 55.42 20.66
N PRO A 96 44.92 54.97 19.75
CA PRO A 96 46.31 54.69 20.08
C PRO A 96 46.99 56.00 20.48
N SER A 97 47.26 56.17 21.78
CA SER A 97 48.07 57.27 22.28
C SER A 97 49.54 56.87 22.13
N ILE A 98 50.18 57.54 21.18
CA ILE A 98 51.60 57.46 20.86
C ILE A 98 52.34 58.40 21.82
N ASP A 99 53.42 57.94 22.46
CA ASP A 99 54.36 58.84 23.14
C ASP A 99 55.33 59.47 22.13
N ALA A 100 55.86 60.64 22.44
CA ALA A 100 56.70 61.43 21.55
C ALA A 100 58.12 60.86 21.31
N ASN A 101 58.38 59.58 21.65
CA ASN A 101 59.69 58.95 21.51
C ASN A 101 59.65 57.46 21.08
N GLY A 102 58.57 57.03 20.39
CA GLY A 102 58.60 55.88 19.49
C GLY A 102 59.16 54.57 20.05
N SER A 103 58.87 54.23 21.30
CA SER A 103 59.24 52.94 21.90
C SER A 103 58.00 52.16 22.31
N PRO A 104 57.88 50.86 22.00
CA PRO A 104 56.72 50.07 22.38
C PRO A 104 56.74 49.84 23.89
N LEU A 105 55.70 50.30 24.57
CA LEU A 105 55.51 50.05 26.00
C LEU A 105 55.40 48.53 26.21
N SER A 106 56.24 48.02 27.11
CA SER A 106 56.27 46.61 27.50
C SER A 106 54.90 46.17 27.97
N VAL A 107 54.35 45.14 27.33
CA VAL A 107 53.06 44.52 27.72
C VAL A 107 53.26 43.87 29.08
N GLN A 108 52.85 44.56 30.14
CA GLN A 108 52.72 43.95 31.46
C GLN A 108 51.54 42.96 31.43
N PRO A 109 51.67 41.76 32.03
CA PRO A 109 50.57 40.81 32.11
C PRO A 109 49.42 41.44 32.89
N SER A 110 48.25 41.50 32.26
CA SER A 110 47.03 42.07 32.84
C SER A 110 46.60 41.27 34.08
N ALA A 111 46.17 41.96 35.15
CA ALA A 111 45.79 41.40 36.46
C ALA A 111 44.69 40.31 36.43
N SER A 112 44.05 40.10 35.28
CA SER A 112 43.13 38.98 35.01
C SER A 112 43.82 37.60 34.85
N GLU A 113 45.15 37.54 34.71
CA GLU A 113 45.92 36.28 34.60
C GLU A 113 46.14 35.56 35.95
N GLU A 114 45.97 36.27 37.08
CA GLU A 114 46.27 35.72 38.41
C GLU A 114 45.10 34.91 39.04
N LEU A 115 43.86 35.11 38.55
CA LEU A 115 42.69 34.36 39.02
C LEU A 115 42.67 32.92 38.47
N PRO A 116 42.39 31.88 39.30
CA PRO A 116 42.25 30.50 38.85
C PRO A 116 41.26 30.31 37.69
N GLU A 117 40.18 31.09 37.67
CA GLU A 117 39.14 31.07 36.63
C GLU A 117 39.64 31.59 35.27
N GLY A 118 40.49 32.62 35.26
CA GLY A 118 41.12 33.12 34.03
C GLY A 118 42.03 32.08 33.40
N ARG A 119 42.91 31.44 34.21
CA ARG A 119 43.79 30.37 33.73
C ARG A 119 43.03 29.16 33.18
N ALA A 120 41.90 28.80 33.78
CA ALA A 120 41.02 27.74 33.28
C ALA A 120 40.40 28.08 31.91
N GLN A 121 39.98 29.33 31.70
CA GLN A 121 39.43 29.76 30.40
C GLN A 121 40.48 29.78 29.29
N TRP A 122 41.72 30.21 29.59
CA TRP A 122 42.82 30.21 28.63
C TRP A 122 43.26 28.79 28.25
N THR A 123 43.33 27.87 29.22
CA THR A 123 43.63 26.46 28.95
C THR A 123 42.54 25.79 28.11
N GLN A 124 41.27 26.03 28.43
CA GLN A 124 40.15 25.57 27.61
C GLN A 124 40.17 26.13 26.18
N ALA A 125 40.50 27.42 26.01
CA ALA A 125 40.64 28.04 24.70
C ALA A 125 41.81 27.45 23.89
N LEU A 126 42.95 27.17 24.55
CA LEU A 126 44.10 26.51 23.95
C LEU A 126 43.79 25.08 23.53
N GLU A 127 43.11 24.31 24.38
CA GLU A 127 42.66 22.94 24.06
C GLU A 127 41.70 22.94 22.88
N ASN A 128 40.75 23.87 22.83
CA ASN A 128 39.84 24.05 21.69
C ASN A 128 40.60 24.42 20.40
N ALA A 129 41.57 25.33 20.47
CA ALA A 129 42.41 25.70 19.33
C ALA A 129 43.23 24.51 18.80
N ASN A 130 43.83 23.73 19.70
CA ASN A 130 44.56 22.50 19.32
C ASN A 130 43.64 21.46 18.69
N ALA A 131 42.44 21.25 19.25
CA ALA A 131 41.45 20.35 18.68
C ALA A 131 41.04 20.80 17.26
N GLN A 132 40.82 22.11 17.05
CA GLN A 132 40.49 22.65 15.74
C GLN A 132 41.63 22.50 14.73
N LEU A 133 42.89 22.71 15.14
CA LEU A 133 44.04 22.47 14.28
C LEU A 133 44.09 21.02 13.79
N GLU A 134 43.88 20.06 14.70
CA GLU A 134 43.81 18.65 14.35
C GLU A 134 42.63 18.33 13.42
N HIS A 135 41.45 18.92 13.65
CA HIS A 135 40.31 18.78 12.74
C HIS A 135 40.59 19.34 11.34
N GLN A 136 41.26 20.49 11.22
CA GLN A 136 41.66 21.02 9.91
C GLN A 136 42.69 20.12 9.25
N ASN A 137 43.66 19.59 10.00
CA ASN A 137 44.64 18.63 9.47
C ASN A 137 43.95 17.36 8.92
N GLN A 138 43.04 16.77 9.69
CA GLN A 138 42.22 15.63 9.24
C GLN A 138 41.37 15.98 8.02
N ARG A 139 40.78 17.19 7.98
CA ARG A 139 39.99 17.65 6.84
C ARG A 139 40.84 17.76 5.57
N VAL A 140 42.07 18.28 5.67
CA VAL A 140 42.99 18.35 4.53
C VAL A 140 43.31 16.94 4.03
N LEU A 141 43.67 16.01 4.91
CA LEU A 141 43.94 14.61 4.54
C LEU A 141 42.72 13.93 3.88
N ASN A 142 41.52 14.13 4.43
CA ASN A 142 40.29 13.59 3.86
C ASN A 142 39.98 14.21 2.49
N LEU A 143 40.18 15.51 2.32
CA LEU A 143 39.99 16.20 1.04
C LEU A 143 40.99 15.70 -0.01
N GLU A 144 42.25 15.47 0.37
CA GLU A 144 43.24 14.86 -0.52
C GLU A 144 42.82 13.46 -0.97
N LEU A 145 42.25 12.65 -0.07
CA LEU A 145 41.74 11.32 -0.40
C LEU A 145 40.56 11.40 -1.37
N VAL A 146 39.60 12.28 -1.10
CA VAL A 146 38.42 12.51 -1.98
C VAL A 146 38.86 13.06 -3.33
N GLN A 147 39.84 13.96 -3.37
CA GLN A 147 40.36 14.50 -4.62
C GLN A 147 41.02 13.42 -5.48
N LYS A 148 41.72 12.45 -4.85
CA LYS A 148 42.39 11.36 -5.56
C LYS A 148 41.44 10.25 -6.02
N PHE A 149 40.49 9.85 -5.16
CA PHE A 149 39.68 8.64 -5.38
C PHE A 149 38.18 8.89 -5.55
N GLY A 150 37.68 10.07 -5.18
CA GLY A 150 36.25 10.38 -5.14
C GLY A 150 35.57 10.22 -6.49
N ASN A 151 36.19 10.71 -7.57
CA ASN A 151 35.62 10.59 -8.92
C ASN A 151 35.45 9.12 -9.33
N ASN A 152 36.46 8.28 -9.10
CA ASN A 152 36.41 6.86 -9.44
C ASN A 152 35.40 6.11 -8.57
N ALA A 153 35.37 6.38 -7.26
CA ALA A 153 34.40 5.78 -6.34
C ALA A 153 32.95 6.14 -6.71
N TRP A 154 32.70 7.41 -7.07
CA TRP A 154 31.38 7.87 -7.50
C TRP A 154 30.95 7.23 -8.82
N ASN A 155 31.85 7.11 -9.79
CA ASN A 155 31.57 6.43 -11.06
C ASN A 155 31.19 4.96 -10.85
N ILE A 156 31.92 4.24 -10.00
CA ILE A 156 31.61 2.84 -9.66
C ILE A 156 30.24 2.74 -8.98
N HIS A 157 29.97 3.62 -8.01
CA HIS A 157 28.68 3.65 -7.33
C HIS A 157 27.53 3.93 -8.30
N ASN A 158 27.71 4.87 -9.24
CA ASN A 158 26.73 5.15 -10.28
C ASN A 158 26.48 3.91 -11.15
N TYR A 159 27.53 3.23 -11.60
CA TYR A 159 27.43 1.98 -12.36
C TYR A 159 26.65 0.88 -11.61
N GLN A 160 26.89 0.75 -10.30
CA GLN A 160 26.15 -0.17 -9.44
C GLN A 160 24.67 0.19 -9.35
N LEU A 161 24.35 1.47 -9.17
CA LEU A 161 22.97 1.96 -9.13
C LEU A 161 22.25 1.74 -10.46
N GLU A 162 22.91 1.99 -11.60
CA GLU A 162 22.35 1.75 -12.92
C GLU A 162 22.09 0.26 -13.17
N TYR A 163 22.99 -0.61 -12.70
CA TYR A 163 22.81 -2.06 -12.74
C TYR A 163 21.61 -2.50 -11.89
N ASP A 164 21.53 -2.05 -10.64
CA ASP A 164 20.42 -2.38 -9.74
C ASP A 164 19.08 -1.90 -10.27
N LEU A 165 19.04 -0.68 -10.82
CA LEU A 165 17.88 -0.11 -11.47
C LEU A 165 17.46 -0.97 -12.68
N SER A 166 18.40 -1.39 -13.53
CA SER A 166 18.13 -2.25 -14.67
C SER A 166 17.60 -3.62 -14.25
N ARG A 167 18.18 -4.20 -13.19
CA ARG A 167 17.72 -5.47 -12.59
C ARG A 167 16.30 -5.36 -12.05
N LEU A 168 16.00 -4.30 -11.29
CA LEU A 168 14.67 -4.07 -10.72
C LEU A 168 13.62 -3.83 -11.81
N ARG A 169 13.95 -3.06 -12.85
CA ARG A 169 13.07 -2.88 -14.01
C ARG A 169 12.72 -4.21 -14.67
N LYS A 170 13.73 -5.06 -14.92
CA LYS A 170 13.51 -6.41 -15.48
C LYS A 170 12.58 -7.25 -14.59
N GLN A 171 12.77 -7.23 -13.27
CA GLN A 171 11.89 -7.95 -12.35
C GLN A 171 10.44 -7.45 -12.41
N VAL A 172 10.23 -6.14 -12.55
CA VAL A 172 8.88 -5.56 -12.73
C VAL A 172 8.27 -6.04 -14.03
N ASP A 173 9.02 -6.04 -15.13
CA ASP A 173 8.53 -6.49 -16.43
C ASP A 173 8.21 -7.99 -16.43
N ASP A 174 9.05 -8.83 -15.82
CA ASP A 174 8.81 -10.26 -15.65
C ASP A 174 7.52 -10.52 -14.85
N LYS A 175 7.29 -9.75 -13.76
CA LYS A 175 6.06 -9.86 -12.97
C LYS A 175 4.83 -9.39 -13.73
N ARG A 176 4.94 -8.32 -14.53
CA ARG A 176 3.87 -7.86 -15.42
C ARG A 176 3.54 -8.92 -16.47
N ALA A 177 4.55 -9.56 -17.06
CA ALA A 177 4.36 -10.63 -18.02
C ALA A 177 3.64 -11.83 -17.39
N GLN A 178 4.03 -12.24 -16.18
CA GLN A 178 3.33 -13.29 -15.41
C GLN A 178 1.86 -12.94 -15.17
N VAL A 179 1.57 -11.69 -14.76
CA VAL A 179 0.19 -11.22 -14.55
C VAL A 179 -0.61 -11.23 -15.85
N MET A 180 -0.02 -10.77 -16.96
CA MET A 180 -0.68 -10.77 -18.27
C MET A 180 -1.01 -12.18 -18.74
N GLU A 181 -0.08 -13.13 -18.58
CA GLU A 181 -0.32 -14.53 -18.98
C GLU A 181 -1.42 -15.18 -18.13
N LEU A 182 -1.42 -14.93 -16.81
CA LEU A 182 -2.52 -15.38 -15.94
C LEU A 182 -3.87 -14.78 -16.34
N ASN A 183 -3.92 -13.49 -16.65
CA ASN A 183 -5.14 -12.83 -17.09
C ASN A 183 -5.63 -13.36 -18.44
N LYS A 184 -4.70 -13.66 -19.36
CA LYS A 184 -5.02 -14.30 -20.65
C LYS A 184 -5.62 -15.69 -20.44
N LEU A 185 -5.01 -16.50 -19.58
CA LEU A 185 -5.51 -17.84 -19.26
C LEU A 185 -6.91 -17.77 -18.62
N ARG A 186 -7.08 -16.93 -17.60
CA ARG A 186 -8.39 -16.71 -16.95
C ARG A 186 -9.45 -16.28 -17.95
N LYS A 187 -9.11 -15.35 -18.85
CA LYS A 187 -10.05 -14.89 -19.88
C LYS A 187 -10.46 -16.03 -20.81
N ARG A 188 -9.52 -16.88 -21.24
CA ARG A 188 -9.84 -18.06 -22.06
C ARG A 188 -10.79 -19.00 -21.32
N ASP A 189 -10.43 -19.40 -20.10
CA ASP A 189 -11.23 -20.33 -19.30
C ASP A 189 -12.66 -19.80 -19.06
N GLN A 190 -12.81 -18.50 -18.75
CA GLN A 190 -14.12 -17.90 -18.54
C GLN A 190 -14.95 -17.83 -19.83
N LEU A 191 -14.34 -17.57 -20.99
CA LEU A 191 -15.04 -17.56 -22.27
C LEU A 191 -15.50 -18.97 -22.66
N ASP A 192 -14.67 -19.98 -22.45
CA ASP A 192 -15.02 -21.38 -22.72
C ASP A 192 -16.20 -21.82 -21.84
N VAL A 193 -16.19 -21.46 -20.55
CA VAL A 193 -17.30 -21.73 -19.62
C VAL A 193 -18.55 -20.93 -20.01
N ALA A 194 -18.41 -19.67 -20.41
CA ALA A 194 -19.54 -18.83 -20.82
C ALA A 194 -20.26 -19.41 -22.05
N GLU A 195 -19.53 -19.94 -23.04
CA GLU A 195 -20.12 -20.62 -24.18
C GLU A 195 -20.95 -21.83 -23.72
N SER A 196 -20.41 -22.62 -22.79
CA SER A 196 -21.09 -23.78 -22.24
C SER A 196 -22.37 -23.40 -21.47
N LEU A 197 -22.32 -22.32 -20.67
CA LEU A 197 -23.46 -21.77 -19.93
C LEU A 197 -24.53 -21.27 -20.88
N HIS A 198 -24.15 -20.48 -21.89
CA HIS A 198 -25.10 -19.97 -22.88
C HIS A 198 -25.79 -21.11 -23.64
N ARG A 199 -25.04 -22.14 -24.02
CA ARG A 199 -25.62 -23.33 -24.66
C ARG A 199 -26.62 -24.05 -23.76
N LEU A 200 -26.32 -24.18 -22.46
CA LEU A 200 -27.22 -24.81 -21.49
C LEU A 200 -28.46 -23.96 -21.23
N GLU A 201 -28.30 -22.64 -21.16
CA GLU A 201 -29.41 -21.68 -21.01
C GLU A 201 -30.36 -21.73 -22.20
N THR A 202 -29.84 -21.74 -23.43
CA THR A 202 -30.67 -21.88 -24.64
C THR A 202 -31.44 -23.20 -24.64
N LYS A 203 -30.77 -24.32 -24.33
CA LYS A 203 -31.44 -25.63 -24.22
C LYS A 203 -32.50 -25.66 -23.13
N TRP A 204 -32.23 -25.00 -22.00
CA TRP A 204 -33.18 -24.89 -20.90
C TRP A 204 -34.42 -24.09 -21.34
N GLY A 205 -34.24 -22.97 -22.02
CA GLY A 205 -35.34 -22.19 -22.60
C GLY A 205 -36.15 -22.96 -23.65
N GLU A 206 -35.48 -23.70 -24.53
CA GLU A 206 -36.12 -24.58 -25.51
C GLU A 206 -36.94 -25.69 -24.84
N LEU A 207 -36.39 -26.35 -23.82
CA LEU A 207 -37.08 -27.39 -23.07
C LEU A 207 -38.32 -26.84 -22.36
N ILE A 208 -38.21 -25.69 -21.70
CA ILE A 208 -39.36 -25.04 -21.06
C ILE A 208 -40.43 -24.69 -22.09
N SER A 209 -40.04 -24.09 -23.21
CA SER A 209 -40.96 -23.75 -24.30
C SER A 209 -41.65 -25.00 -24.85
N SER A 210 -40.90 -26.09 -25.03
CA SER A 210 -41.44 -27.38 -25.47
C SER A 210 -42.42 -27.97 -24.45
N THR A 211 -42.11 -27.92 -23.16
CA THR A 211 -43.03 -28.38 -22.11
C THR A 211 -44.33 -27.58 -22.13
N ILE A 212 -44.25 -26.25 -22.21
CA ILE A 212 -45.43 -25.38 -22.29
C ILE A 212 -46.25 -25.69 -23.56
N GLN A 213 -45.59 -25.90 -24.70
CA GLN A 213 -46.28 -26.26 -25.95
C GLN A 213 -47.02 -27.60 -25.85
N VAL A 214 -46.42 -28.61 -25.21
CA VAL A 214 -47.06 -29.91 -24.99
C VAL A 214 -48.23 -29.78 -24.02
N GLU A 215 -48.07 -29.07 -22.91
CA GLU A 215 -49.15 -28.83 -21.95
C GLU A 215 -50.33 -28.09 -22.59
N MET A 216 -50.06 -27.07 -23.41
CA MET A 216 -51.10 -26.37 -24.17
C MET A 216 -51.80 -27.29 -25.18
N ALA A 217 -51.04 -28.10 -25.93
CA ALA A 217 -51.62 -29.03 -26.90
C ALA A 217 -52.50 -30.09 -26.21
N SER A 218 -52.04 -30.66 -25.10
CA SER A 218 -52.82 -31.60 -24.28
C SER A 218 -54.10 -30.97 -23.77
N ALA A 219 -54.04 -29.74 -23.23
CA ALA A 219 -55.23 -29.03 -22.77
C ALA A 219 -56.24 -28.75 -23.90
N THR A 220 -55.76 -28.39 -25.10
CA THR A 220 -56.64 -28.19 -26.26
C THR A 220 -57.29 -29.48 -26.73
N MET A 221 -56.55 -30.60 -26.77
CA MET A 221 -57.08 -31.90 -27.15
C MET A 221 -58.09 -32.42 -26.11
N GLU A 222 -57.83 -32.20 -24.82
CA GLU A 222 -58.78 -32.52 -23.75
C GLU A 222 -60.07 -31.71 -23.89
N GLN A 223 -59.98 -30.42 -24.24
CA GLN A 223 -61.15 -29.58 -24.50
C GLN A 223 -61.96 -30.06 -25.72
N GLU A 224 -61.29 -30.44 -26.81
CA GLU A 224 -61.95 -31.00 -28.00
C GLU A 224 -62.64 -32.34 -27.69
N LEU A 225 -61.98 -33.23 -26.95
CA LEU A 225 -62.57 -34.49 -26.50
C LEU A 225 -63.80 -34.27 -25.62
N GLU A 226 -63.76 -33.28 -24.73
CA GLU A 226 -64.89 -32.91 -23.88
C GLU A 226 -66.06 -32.39 -24.73
N GLN A 227 -65.80 -31.54 -25.73
CA GLN A 227 -66.83 -31.07 -26.66
C GLN A 227 -67.46 -32.22 -27.47
N LEU A 228 -66.64 -33.16 -27.96
CA LEU A 228 -67.11 -34.33 -28.69
C LEU A 228 -67.94 -35.26 -27.81
N LYS A 229 -67.52 -35.52 -26.57
CA LYS A 229 -68.32 -36.28 -25.59
C LYS A 229 -69.66 -35.61 -25.32
N GLN A 230 -69.68 -34.30 -25.15
CA GLN A 230 -70.93 -33.55 -24.98
C GLN A 230 -71.83 -33.64 -26.20
N TYR A 231 -71.27 -33.62 -27.41
CA TYR A 231 -72.02 -33.80 -28.65
C TYR A 231 -72.60 -35.23 -28.77
N GLU A 232 -71.80 -36.25 -28.45
CA GLU A 232 -72.24 -37.66 -28.40
C GLU A 232 -73.41 -37.84 -27.42
N ILE A 233 -73.30 -37.29 -26.20
CA ILE A 233 -74.38 -37.35 -25.20
C ILE A 233 -75.66 -36.68 -25.71
N LYS A 234 -75.56 -35.54 -26.40
CA LYS A 234 -76.72 -34.86 -27.00
C LYS A 234 -77.35 -35.71 -28.09
N LEU A 235 -76.54 -36.27 -28.98
CA LEU A 235 -77.00 -37.08 -30.10
C LEU A 235 -77.65 -38.40 -29.65
N CYS A 236 -77.07 -39.09 -28.66
CA CYS A 236 -77.68 -40.28 -28.04
C CYS A 236 -79.05 -39.96 -27.43
N LYS A 237 -79.21 -38.80 -26.78
CA LYS A 237 -80.51 -38.35 -26.25
C LYS A 237 -81.54 -38.11 -27.36
N GLU A 238 -81.14 -37.51 -28.48
CA GLU A 238 -82.04 -37.25 -29.62
C GLU A 238 -82.46 -38.55 -30.34
N LEU A 239 -81.54 -39.51 -30.50
CA LEU A 239 -81.79 -40.77 -31.18
C LEU A 239 -82.38 -41.87 -30.27
N SER A 240 -82.54 -41.62 -28.97
CA SER A 240 -83.02 -42.61 -27.99
C SER A 240 -82.18 -43.89 -27.91
N VAL A 241 -80.90 -43.82 -28.31
CA VAL A 241 -79.95 -44.94 -28.31
C VAL A 241 -79.13 -44.89 -27.02
N PRO A 242 -78.88 -46.02 -26.32
CA PRO A 242 -78.07 -46.03 -25.10
C PRO A 242 -76.64 -45.55 -25.38
N LEU A 243 -76.01 -44.92 -24.39
CA LEU A 243 -74.62 -44.46 -24.52
C LEU A 243 -73.67 -45.66 -24.76
N PRO A 244 -72.71 -45.57 -25.69
CA PRO A 244 -71.72 -46.63 -25.88
C PRO A 244 -70.87 -46.76 -24.61
N GLY A 245 -71.00 -47.90 -23.90
CA GLY A 245 -70.31 -48.17 -22.64
C GLY A 245 -71.21 -48.53 -21.46
N THR A 246 -72.54 -48.35 -21.55
CA THR A 246 -73.49 -48.84 -20.53
C THR A 246 -73.98 -50.28 -20.74
N GLU A 247 -73.47 -51.01 -21.74
CA GLU A 247 -73.91 -52.39 -22.06
C GLU A 247 -73.00 -53.51 -21.53
N GLN A 248 -72.06 -53.23 -20.63
CA GLN A 248 -71.35 -54.29 -19.90
C GLN A 248 -71.40 -54.04 -18.38
N GLN A 249 -72.42 -54.68 -17.79
CA GLN A 249 -72.76 -54.93 -16.37
C GLN A 249 -73.40 -53.81 -15.56
#